data_AF-A0A3D4XKB6-F1
#
_entry.id   AF-A0A3D4XKB6-F1
#
_cell.length_a   1.000
_cell.length_b   1.000
_cell.length_c   1.000
_cell.angle_alpha   90.00
_cell.angle_beta   90.00
_cell.angle_gamma   90.00
#
_symmetry.space_group_name_H-M   'P 1'
#
loop_
_entity.id
_entity.type
_entity.pdbx_description
1 polymer ?
#
loop_
_entity_poly.entity_id
_entity_poly.type
_entity_poly.pdbx_seq_one_letter_code
_entity_poly.pdbx_strand_id
1 'polypeptide(L)'
;MEGVFGIISPFLTAIAIILIVFISKILRERSRNELIMKAIEHGKEISPELLAESRKEKKSDPLTSSLVIIGVGIGLFVSLYLFFDELKYAAFGFIPLFIGLGQLIAYLINKRNNPKGEY
;
A
#
# COMPACT_ATOMS: atom_id res chain seq x y z
N MET A 1 -2.58 -7.74 34.72
CA MET A 1 -1.79 -7.86 33.47
C MET A 1 -2.64 -8.15 32.25
N GLU A 2 -3.85 -8.71 32.37
CA GLU A 2 -4.70 -9.07 31.23
C GLU A 2 -5.20 -7.85 30.40
N GLY A 3 -5.51 -6.72 31.04
CA GLY A 3 -5.96 -5.51 30.32
C GLY A 3 -4.91 -4.88 29.40
N VAL A 4 -3.63 -5.04 29.70
CA VAL A 4 -2.53 -4.48 28.88
C VAL A 4 -2.38 -5.26 27.57
N PHE A 5 -2.57 -6.58 27.60
CA PHE A 5 -2.55 -7.42 26.41
C PHE A 5 -3.70 -7.10 25.45
N GLY A 6 -4.90 -6.81 25.96
CA GLY A 6 -6.05 -6.41 25.15
C GLY A 6 -5.81 -5.11 24.38
N ILE A 7 -5.11 -4.15 25.00
CA ILE A 7 -4.81 -2.85 24.38
C ILE A 7 -3.71 -2.99 23.32
N ILE A 8 -2.67 -3.79 23.58
CA ILE A 8 -1.48 -3.88 22.69
C ILE A 8 -1.72 -4.82 21.50
N SER A 9 -2.55 -5.85 21.65
CA SER A 9 -2.88 -6.84 20.62
C SER A 9 -3.25 -6.26 19.24
N PRO A 10 -4.17 -5.27 19.12
CA PRO A 10 -4.54 -4.72 17.81
C PRO A 10 -3.38 -3.97 17.14
N PHE A 11 -2.55 -3.27 17.91
CA PHE A 11 -1.37 -2.57 17.36
C PHE A 11 -0.32 -3.57 16.87
N LEU A 12 -0.05 -4.63 17.63
CA LEU A 12 0.83 -5.72 17.22
C LEU A 12 0.34 -6.37 15.93
N THR A 13 -0.96 -6.60 15.81
CA THR A 13 -1.58 -7.20 14.63
C THR A 13 -1.44 -6.29 13.40
N ALA A 14 -1.69 -4.98 13.54
CA ALA A 14 -1.51 -4.02 12.46
C ALA A 14 -0.05 -3.96 11.97
N ILE A 15 0.91 -3.92 12.90
CA ILE A 15 2.35 -3.94 12.57
C ILE A 15 2.72 -5.25 11.87
N ALA A 16 2.22 -6.39 12.35
CA ALA A 16 2.46 -7.70 11.73
C ALA A 16 1.92 -7.76 10.29
N ILE A 17 0.71 -7.24 10.03
CA ILE A 17 0.14 -7.17 8.67
C ILE A 17 1.04 -6.35 7.74
N ILE A 18 1.48 -5.16 8.18
CA ILE A 18 2.37 -4.30 7.39
C ILE A 18 3.69 -5.04 7.10
N LEU A 19 4.29 -5.67 8.11
CA LEU A 19 5.52 -6.45 7.95
C LEU A 19 5.33 -7.60 6.96
N ILE A 20 4.23 -8.36 7.03
CA ILE A 20 3.95 -9.47 6.12
C ILE A 20 3.85 -8.97 4.67
N VAL A 21 3.13 -7.88 4.42
CA VAL A 21 3.00 -7.28 3.09
C VAL A 21 4.38 -6.85 2.57
N PHE A 22 5.18 -6.20 3.41
CA PHE A 22 6.50 -5.69 3.04
C PHE A 22 7.50 -6.83 2.75
N ILE A 23 7.56 -7.83 3.63
CA ILE A 23 8.38 -9.03 3.46
C ILE A 23 7.97 -9.78 2.20
N SER A 24 6.66 -9.93 1.95
CA SER A 24 6.16 -10.59 0.74
C SER A 24 6.59 -9.84 -0.53
N LYS A 25 6.61 -8.50 -0.50
CA LYS A 25 7.11 -7.68 -1.61
C LYS A 25 8.62 -7.89 -1.83
N ILE A 26 9.41 -7.82 -0.76
CA ILE A 26 10.88 -8.03 -0.81
C ILE A 26 11.21 -9.44 -1.33
N LEU A 27 10.53 -10.47 -0.86
CA LEU A 27 10.76 -11.86 -1.29
C LEU A 27 10.39 -12.06 -2.76
N ARG A 28 9.33 -11.41 -3.24
CA ARG A 28 8.94 -11.43 -4.67
C ARG A 28 10.00 -10.79 -5.56
N GLU A 29 10.58 -9.68 -5.14
CA GLU A 29 11.66 -9.00 -5.88
C GLU A 29 12.93 -9.86 -5.92
N ARG A 30 13.32 -10.46 -4.78
CA ARG A 30 14.50 -11.34 -4.72
C ARG A 30 14.36 -12.59 -5.59
N SER A 31 13.22 -13.27 -5.53
CA SER A 31 12.96 -14.47 -6.33
C SER A 31 13.05 -14.17 -7.84
N ARG A 32 12.55 -13.01 -8.28
CA ARG A 32 12.65 -12.61 -9.70
C ARG A 32 14.08 -12.30 -10.11
N ASN A 33 14.86 -11.63 -9.27
CA ASN A 33 16.25 -11.31 -9.55
C ASN A 33 17.12 -12.58 -9.66
N GLU A 34 16.89 -13.58 -8.81
CA GLU A 34 17.58 -14.88 -8.90
C GLU A 34 17.23 -15.64 -10.18
N LEU A 35 15.97 -15.59 -10.63
CA LEU A 35 15.55 -16.20 -11.90
C LEU A 35 16.20 -15.53 -13.11
N ILE A 36 16.33 -14.20 -13.08
CA ILE A 36 17.05 -13.44 -14.12
C ILE A 36 18.54 -13.78 -14.10
N MET A 37 19.16 -13.84 -12.92
CA MET A 37 20.58 -14.19 -12.78
C MET A 37 20.87 -15.60 -13.31
N LYS A 38 20.07 -16.61 -12.95
CA LYS A 38 20.19 -17.98 -13.49
C LYS A 38 19.96 -18.03 -15.01
N ALA A 39 19.06 -17.21 -15.55
CA ALA A 39 18.84 -17.16 -17.00
C ALA A 39 20.08 -16.62 -17.75
N ILE A 40 20.76 -15.61 -17.18
CA ILE A 40 22.01 -15.05 -17.72
C ILE A 40 23.15 -16.07 -17.64
N GLU A 41 23.32 -16.76 -16.52
CA GLU A 41 24.38 -17.77 -16.31
C GLU A 41 24.30 -18.94 -17.30
N HIS A 42 23.08 -19.33 -17.70
CA HIS A 42 22.86 -20.37 -18.71
C HIS A 42 22.95 -19.86 -20.15
N GLY A 43 23.37 -18.61 -20.38
CA GLY A 43 23.54 -18.02 -21.71
C GLY A 43 22.23 -17.85 -22.48
N LYS A 44 21.09 -17.87 -21.78
CA LYS A 44 19.77 -17.76 -22.39
C LYS A 44 19.42 -16.29 -22.56
N GLU A 45 19.07 -15.87 -23.78
CA GLU A 45 18.59 -14.52 -24.03
C GLU A 45 17.37 -14.22 -23.13
N ILE A 46 17.46 -13.16 -22.33
CA ILE A 46 16.38 -12.76 -21.44
C ILE A 46 15.21 -12.33 -22.31
N SER A 47 14.12 -13.09 -22.27
CA SER A 47 12.92 -12.74 -23.04
C SER A 47 12.46 -11.32 -22.66
N PRO A 48 12.27 -10.40 -23.63
CA PRO A 48 11.89 -9.01 -23.35
C PRO A 48 10.57 -8.88 -22.57
N GLU A 49 9.73 -9.92 -22.55
CA GLU A 49 8.53 -9.99 -21.71
C GLU A 49 8.85 -9.98 -20.21
N LEU A 50 9.92 -10.66 -19.75
CA LEU A 50 10.32 -10.69 -18.34
C LEU A 50 10.84 -9.32 -17.86
N LEU A 51 11.48 -8.57 -18.76
CA LEU A 51 11.94 -7.20 -18.54
C LEU A 51 10.79 -6.20 -18.63
N ALA A 52 9.85 -6.40 -19.55
CA ALA A 52 8.66 -5.56 -19.71
C ALA A 52 7.70 -5.69 -18.51
N GLU A 53 7.58 -6.89 -17.93
CA GLU A 53 6.77 -7.11 -16.73
C GLU A 53 7.41 -6.50 -15.46
N SER A 54 8.73 -6.26 -15.47
CA SER A 54 9.39 -5.41 -14.46
C SER A 54 8.99 -3.93 -14.57
N ARG A 55 8.73 -3.41 -15.78
CA ARG A 55 8.27 -2.02 -15.98
C ARG A 55 6.77 -1.86 -15.80
N LYS A 56 5.99 -2.92 -16.06
CA LYS A 56 4.58 -3.02 -15.66
C LYS A 56 4.46 -3.39 -14.18
N GLU A 57 5.22 -2.75 -13.29
CA GLU A 57 4.67 -2.57 -11.94
C GLU A 57 3.29 -1.97 -12.17
N LYS A 58 2.24 -2.63 -11.69
CA LYS A 58 0.88 -2.10 -11.71
C LYS A 58 0.96 -0.74 -11.02
N LYS A 59 1.14 0.34 -11.79
CA LYS A 59 0.82 1.70 -11.38
C LYS A 59 -0.64 1.59 -11.01
N SER A 60 -0.94 1.43 -9.72
CA SER A 60 -2.32 1.44 -9.26
C SER A 60 -2.89 2.77 -9.75
N ASP A 61 -4.02 2.71 -10.44
CA ASP A 61 -4.70 3.90 -10.91
C ASP A 61 -4.78 4.91 -9.73
N PRO A 62 -4.24 6.15 -9.89
CA PRO A 62 -4.12 7.09 -8.78
C PRO A 62 -5.45 7.38 -8.08
N LEU A 63 -6.56 7.32 -8.81
CA LEU A 63 -7.90 7.45 -8.23
C LEU A 63 -8.21 6.26 -7.31
N THR A 64 -8.02 5.04 -7.80
CA THR A 64 -8.19 3.82 -7.00
C THR A 64 -7.31 3.85 -5.75
N SER A 65 -6.03 4.23 -5.88
CA SER A 65 -5.10 4.35 -4.73
C SER A 65 -5.60 5.35 -3.70
N SER A 66 -6.07 6.53 -4.14
CA SER A 66 -6.56 7.59 -3.26
C SER A 66 -7.81 7.14 -2.49
N LEU A 67 -8.75 6.49 -3.18
CA LEU A 67 -9.98 5.96 -2.57
C LEU A 67 -9.71 4.86 -1.56
N VAL A 68 -8.76 3.96 -1.84
CA VAL A 68 -8.34 2.92 -0.89
C VAL A 68 -7.79 3.55 0.39
N ILE A 69 -6.94 4.58 0.28
CA ILE A 69 -6.36 5.25 1.44
C ILE A 69 -7.42 6.01 2.26
N ILE A 70 -8.39 6.67 1.61
CA ILE A 70 -9.56 7.26 2.27
C ILE A 70 -10.33 6.19 3.05
N GLY A 71 -10.63 5.06 2.40
CA GLY A 71 -11.34 3.95 3.02
C GLY A 71 -10.59 3.37 4.23
N VAL A 72 -9.26 3.25 4.15
CA VAL A 72 -8.41 2.86 5.27
C VAL A 72 -8.53 3.85 6.43
N GLY A 73 -8.55 5.16 6.16
CA GLY A 73 -8.71 6.16 7.21
C GLY A 73 -10.07 6.14 7.90
N ILE A 74 -11.15 6.00 7.13
CA ILE A 74 -12.50 5.83 7.69
C ILE A 74 -12.57 4.54 8.52
N GLY A 75 -12.08 3.42 7.96
CA GLY A 75 -12.08 2.14 8.63
C GLY A 75 -11.27 2.16 9.93
N LEU A 76 -10.10 2.80 9.93
CA LEU A 76 -9.26 2.95 11.11
C LEU A 76 -9.93 3.83 12.17
N PHE A 77 -10.54 4.95 11.77
CA PHE A 77 -11.26 5.83 12.67
C PHE A 77 -12.42 5.10 13.37
N VAL A 78 -13.29 4.46 12.58
CA VAL A 78 -14.47 3.74 13.10
C VAL A 78 -14.04 2.56 13.97
N SER A 79 -13.05 1.78 13.54
CA SER A 79 -12.57 0.63 14.31
C SER A 79 -12.00 1.08 15.65
N LEU A 80 -11.10 2.06 15.67
CA LEU A 80 -10.50 2.53 16.92
C LEU A 80 -11.54 3.19 17.84
N TYR A 81 -12.52 3.89 17.29
CA TYR A 81 -13.63 4.43 18.09
C TYR A 81 -14.45 3.30 18.73
N LEU A 82 -14.85 2.28 17.97
CA LEU A 82 -15.65 1.17 18.49
C LEU A 82 -14.91 0.28 19.50
N PHE A 83 -13.58 0.14 19.36
CA PHE A 83 -12.78 -0.71 20.26
C PHE A 83 -12.39 0.00 21.56
N PHE A 84 -12.11 1.30 21.52
CA PHE A 84 -11.59 2.04 22.67
C PHE A 84 -12.59 3.03 23.28
N ASP A 85 -13.73 3.29 22.61
CA ASP A 85 -14.76 4.26 22.98
C ASP A 85 -14.22 5.67 23.28
N GLU A 86 -13.08 6.00 22.67
CA GLU A 86 -12.41 7.27 22.89
C GLU A 86 -11.93 7.88 21.56
N LEU A 87 -12.30 9.15 21.36
CA LEU A 87 -11.96 9.91 20.16
C LEU A 87 -10.45 10.08 19.96
N LYS A 88 -9.67 10.09 21.04
CA LYS A 88 -8.21 10.30 20.97
C LYS A 88 -7.50 9.18 20.19
N TYR A 89 -8.02 7.95 20.27
CA TYR A 89 -7.51 6.83 19.48
C TYR A 89 -8.10 6.83 18.07
N ALA A 90 -9.39 7.13 17.93
CA ALA A 90 -10.05 7.24 16.61
C ALA A 90 -9.35 8.26 15.70
N ALA A 91 -8.83 9.36 16.26
CA ALA A 91 -8.16 10.42 15.53
C ALA A 91 -6.97 9.96 14.65
N PHE A 92 -6.33 8.82 14.95
CA PHE A 92 -5.29 8.26 14.06
C PHE A 92 -5.81 7.92 12.66
N GLY A 93 -7.10 7.62 12.51
CA GLY A 93 -7.74 7.42 11.21
C GLY A 93 -7.77 8.67 10.32
N PHE A 94 -7.67 9.87 10.91
CA PHE A 94 -7.61 11.10 10.12
C PHE A 94 -6.33 11.22 9.29
N ILE A 95 -5.23 10.61 9.74
CA ILE A 95 -3.93 10.68 9.02
C ILE A 95 -4.06 10.09 7.61
N PRO A 96 -4.37 8.79 7.42
CA PRO A 96 -4.61 8.24 6.10
C PRO A 96 -5.80 8.90 5.40
N LEU A 97 -6.86 9.32 6.12
CA LEU A 97 -7.98 10.02 5.48
C LEU A 97 -7.54 11.29 4.74
N PHE A 98 -6.79 12.17 5.41
CA PHE A 98 -6.30 13.40 4.80
C PHE A 98 -5.23 13.16 3.73
N ILE A 99 -4.39 12.14 3.88
CA ILE A 99 -3.45 11.71 2.83
C ILE A 99 -4.24 11.33 1.56
N GLY A 100 -5.25 10.48 1.69
CA GLY A 100 -6.05 10.04 0.56
C GLY A 100 -6.85 11.17 -0.08
N LEU A 101 -7.41 12.09 0.72
CA LEU A 101 -8.05 13.30 0.20
C LEU A 101 -7.07 14.20 -0.56
N GLY A 102 -5.86 14.40 -0.04
CA GLY A 102 -4.81 15.18 -0.72
C GLY A 102 -4.42 14.57 -2.06
N GLN A 103 -4.24 13.25 -2.12
CA GLN A 103 -3.97 12.53 -3.36
C GLN A 103 -5.14 12.61 -4.34
N LEU A 104 -6.37 12.51 -3.86
CA LEU A 104 -7.58 12.64 -4.68
C LEU A 104 -7.69 14.03 -5.30
N ILE A 105 -7.46 15.08 -4.50
CA ILE A 105 -7.46 16.46 -4.98
C ILE A 105 -6.35 16.67 -6.01
N ALA A 106 -5.14 16.18 -5.75
CA ALA A 106 -4.03 16.26 -6.71
C ALA A 106 -4.36 15.53 -8.02
N TYR A 107 -5.01 14.36 -7.96
CA TYR A 107 -5.48 13.63 -9.13
C TYR A 107 -6.52 14.44 -9.93
N LEU A 108 -7.50 15.05 -9.27
CA LEU A 108 -8.53 15.86 -9.94
C LEU A 108 -7.94 17.11 -10.59
N ILE A 109 -6.97 17.76 -9.93
CA ILE A 109 -6.27 18.92 -10.49
C ILE A 109 -5.43 18.51 -11.72
N ASN A 110 -4.66 17.42 -11.62
CA ASN A 110 -3.86 16.93 -12.73
C ASN A 110 -4.72 16.50 -13.92
N LYS A 111 -5.84 15.82 -13.67
CA LYS A 111 -6.80 15.43 -14.70
C LYS A 111 -7.42 16.63 -15.41
N ARG A 112 -7.71 17.71 -14.67
CA ARG A 112 -8.22 18.96 -15.23
C ARG A 112 -7.17 19.69 -16.07
N ASN A 113 -5.93 19.72 -15.63
CA ASN A 113 -4.85 20.46 -16.27
C ASN A 113 -4.22 19.72 -17.47
N ASN A 114 -4.31 18.39 -17.52
CA ASN A 114 -3.85 17.56 -18.63
C ASN A 114 -4.98 16.62 -19.13
N PRO A 115 -5.93 17.13 -19.94
CA PRO A 115 -7.00 16.32 -20.51
C PRO A 115 -6.51 15.32 -21.57
N LYS A 116 -5.27 15.45 -22.07
CA LYS A 116 -4.61 14.47 -22.93
C LYS A 116 -3.82 13.52 -22.04
N GLY A 117 -4.39 12.35 -21.75
CA GLY A 117 -3.87 11.38 -20.79
C GLY A 117 -2.56 10.71 -21.19
N GLU A 118 -1.45 11.39 -21.01
CA GLU A 118 -0.12 10.78 -20.94
C GLU A 118 0.28 10.64 -19.46
N TYR A 119 0.24 9.41 -18.95
CA TYR A 119 0.64 9.00 -17.59
C TYR A 119 1.75 7.95 -17.63
#